data_AF-A0A955P615-F1
#
_entry.id   AF-A0A955P615-F1
#
_cell.length_a   1.000
_cell.length_b   1.000
_cell.length_c   1.000
_cell.angle_alpha   90.00
_cell.angle_beta   90.00
_cell.angle_gamma   90.00
#
_symmetry.space_group_name_H-M   'P 1'
#
loop_
_entity.id
_entity.type
_entity.pdbx_description
1 polymer ?
#
loop_
_entity_poly.entity_id
_entity_poly.type
_entity_poly.pdbx_seq_one_letter_code
_entity_poly.pdbx_strand_id
1 'polypeptide(L)'
;PDGREVYLQTAKEYFKRFDMSTTAFVITGHEGIATEEAIELLADLSPGGVGFQAGERIRDGEHFGVGFKQQEADWPLHFTPEKISKELEGWIDRRGPGKFLYFRCILVTPSQLVEGVRLLRERRPELKFEVLDPLAYFDLLKRVRG
;
A
#
# COMPACT_ATOMS: atom_id res chain seq x y z
N PRO A 1 6.13 32.05 -1.16
CA PRO A 1 5.77 30.62 -1.05
C PRO A 1 4.92 30.19 -2.25
N ASP A 2 5.38 29.23 -3.03
CA ASP A 2 4.49 28.55 -3.97
C ASP A 2 3.55 27.59 -3.20
N GLY A 3 2.50 27.10 -3.86
CA GLY A 3 1.54 26.21 -3.20
C GLY A 3 2.16 24.88 -2.73
N ARG A 4 3.25 24.43 -3.38
CA ARG A 4 3.96 23.18 -3.08
C ARG A 4 4.71 23.30 -1.75
N GLU A 5 5.43 24.39 -1.55
CA GLU A 5 6.20 24.67 -0.34
C GLU A 5 5.28 24.77 0.89
N VAL A 6 4.17 25.50 0.76
CA VAL A 6 3.18 25.64 1.84
C VAL A 6 2.56 24.29 2.18
N TYR A 7 2.21 23.50 1.17
CA TYR A 7 1.69 22.15 1.37
C TYR A 7 2.70 21.27 2.11
N LEU A 8 3.95 21.21 1.64
CA LEU A 8 5.00 20.38 2.23
C LEU A 8 5.29 20.77 3.68
N GLN A 9 5.42 22.06 3.98
CA GLN A 9 5.65 22.54 5.35
C GLN A 9 4.49 22.13 6.27
N THR A 10 3.25 22.36 5.82
CA THR A 10 2.04 22.03 6.60
C THR A 10 1.92 20.52 6.81
N ALA A 11 2.10 19.72 5.76
CA ALA A 11 2.02 18.28 5.83
C ALA A 11 3.11 17.69 6.74
N LYS A 12 4.35 18.18 6.65
CA LYS A 12 5.46 17.75 7.52
C LYS A 12 5.19 18.04 8.99
N GLU A 13 4.55 19.16 9.32
CA GLU A 13 4.16 19.47 10.70
C GLU A 13 3.16 18.44 11.24
N TYR A 14 2.14 18.08 10.45
CA TYR A 14 1.18 17.05 10.84
C TYR A 14 1.82 15.66 10.94
N PHE A 15 2.69 15.30 9.99
CA PHE A 15 3.39 14.02 10.02
C PHE A 15 4.22 13.90 11.30
N LYS A 16 4.97 14.94 11.65
CA LYS A 16 5.73 15.00 12.90
C LYS A 16 4.82 14.91 14.13
N ARG A 17 3.69 15.62 14.13
CA ARG A 17 2.75 15.65 15.26
C ARG A 17 2.12 14.28 15.53
N PHE A 18 1.85 13.51 14.48
CA PHE A 18 1.20 12.21 14.57
C PHE A 18 2.17 11.02 14.46
N ASP A 19 3.49 11.27 14.50
CA ASP A 19 4.54 10.25 14.33
C ASP A 19 4.34 9.40 13.07
N MET A 20 3.93 10.06 11.98
CA MET A 20 3.71 9.43 10.70
C MET A 20 4.98 9.50 9.86
N SER A 21 5.32 8.38 9.25
CA SER A 21 6.42 8.27 8.28
C SER A 21 5.95 7.76 6.91
N THR A 22 4.74 7.22 6.81
CA THR A 22 4.20 6.59 5.59
C THR A 22 2.97 7.32 5.08
N THR A 23 2.87 7.48 3.76
CA THR A 23 1.59 7.77 3.09
C THR A 23 1.08 6.47 2.48
N ALA A 24 0.24 5.75 3.23
CA ALA A 24 -0.24 4.43 2.81
C ALA A 24 -1.19 4.47 1.60
N PHE A 25 -1.83 5.62 1.32
CA PHE A 25 -2.77 5.68 0.21
C PHE A 25 -2.79 7.05 -0.46
N VAL A 26 -2.28 7.10 -1.69
CA VAL A 26 -2.41 8.24 -2.60
C VAL A 26 -3.44 7.93 -3.68
N ILE A 27 -4.47 8.78 -3.76
CA ILE A 27 -5.46 8.76 -4.83
C ILE A 27 -4.88 9.56 -5.99
N THR A 28 -4.72 8.91 -7.12
CA THR A 28 -3.97 9.44 -8.26
C THR A 28 -4.88 9.94 -9.40
N GLY A 29 -6.20 9.92 -9.19
CA GLY A 29 -7.18 10.34 -10.20
C GLY A 29 -7.06 9.55 -11.51
N HIS A 30 -7.62 10.10 -12.59
CA HIS A 30 -7.55 9.47 -13.91
C HIS A 30 -6.15 9.56 -14.55
N GLU A 31 -5.36 10.56 -14.17
CA GLU A 31 -4.06 10.85 -14.78
C GLU A 31 -2.88 10.12 -14.12
N GLY A 32 -3.07 9.52 -12.94
CA GLY A 32 -2.00 8.92 -12.15
C GLY A 32 -1.15 9.97 -11.41
N ILE A 33 -0.20 9.54 -10.57
CA ILE A 33 0.91 10.42 -10.17
C ILE A 33 1.82 10.50 -11.39
N ALA A 34 1.61 11.54 -12.19
CA ALA A 34 2.13 11.59 -13.54
C ALA A 34 3.51 12.26 -13.66
N THR A 35 3.99 12.93 -12.62
CA THR A 35 5.23 13.74 -12.63
C THR A 35 6.24 13.28 -11.60
N GLU A 36 7.52 13.37 -11.96
CA GLU A 36 8.66 13.09 -11.07
C GLU A 36 8.65 14.03 -9.85
N GLU A 37 8.26 15.29 -10.03
CA GLU A 37 8.12 16.26 -8.94
C GLU A 37 7.13 15.81 -7.85
N ALA A 38 6.06 15.11 -8.23
CA ALA A 38 5.08 14.57 -7.29
C ALA A 38 5.63 13.33 -6.57
N ILE A 39 6.42 12.50 -7.25
CA ILE A 39 7.12 11.36 -6.63
C ILE A 39 8.14 11.86 -5.61
N GLU A 40 8.95 12.86 -5.98
CA GLU A 40 9.94 13.48 -5.09
C GLU A 40 9.25 14.09 -3.87
N LEU A 41 8.15 14.82 -4.07
CA LEU A 41 7.36 15.40 -2.98
C LEU A 41 6.84 14.32 -2.02
N LEU A 42 6.31 13.21 -2.54
CA LEU A 42 5.81 12.10 -1.73
C LEU A 42 6.94 11.40 -0.99
N ALA A 43 8.12 11.24 -1.61
CA ALA A 43 9.29 10.65 -0.97
C ALA A 43 9.81 11.52 0.18
N ASP A 44 9.87 12.85 0.00
CA ASP A 44 10.28 13.80 1.04
C ASP A 44 9.29 13.86 2.21
N LEU A 45 7.99 13.74 1.93
CA LEU A 45 6.96 13.70 2.97
C LEU A 45 6.89 12.35 3.70
N SER A 46 7.19 11.24 3.01
CA SER A 46 6.87 9.88 3.47
C SER A 46 8.10 8.96 3.47
N PRO A 47 9.14 9.25 4.26
CA PRO A 47 10.38 8.47 4.25
C PRO A 47 10.17 7.00 4.62
N GLY A 48 9.08 6.66 5.30
CA GLY A 48 8.66 5.30 5.64
C GLY A 48 8.16 4.49 4.44
N GLY A 49 7.50 5.12 3.46
CA GLY A 49 6.93 4.43 2.29
C GLY A 49 5.67 5.08 1.73
N VAL A 50 5.35 4.74 0.49
CA VAL A 50 4.22 5.31 -0.26
C VAL A 50 3.42 4.20 -0.94
N GLY A 51 2.12 4.13 -0.62
CA GLY A 51 1.15 3.28 -1.30
C GLY A 51 0.26 4.10 -2.22
N PHE A 52 -0.02 3.63 -3.44
CA PHE A 52 -0.83 4.37 -4.42
C PHE A 52 -1.83 3.50 -5.18
N GLN A 53 -2.95 4.12 -5.57
CA GLN A 53 -4.10 3.44 -6.17
C GLN A 53 -3.82 2.91 -7.60
N ALA A 54 -3.34 3.79 -8.47
CA ALA A 54 -3.12 3.46 -9.87
C ALA A 54 -2.10 4.43 -10.48
N GLY A 55 -1.36 3.99 -11.49
CA GLY A 55 -0.50 4.87 -12.26
C GLY A 55 0.46 4.07 -13.11
N GLU A 56 0.33 4.19 -14.43
CA GLU A 56 1.21 3.49 -15.38
C GLU A 56 2.67 3.96 -15.30
N ARG A 57 2.91 5.11 -14.68
CA ARG A 57 4.21 5.78 -14.61
C ARG A 57 5.00 5.52 -13.34
N ILE A 58 4.38 5.03 -12.27
CA ILE A 58 5.10 4.64 -11.06
C ILE A 58 5.22 3.13 -11.02
N ARG A 59 6.47 2.65 -11.09
CA ARG A 59 6.76 1.24 -10.91
C ARG A 59 6.95 0.96 -9.42
N ASP A 60 6.50 -0.23 -9.00
CA ASP A 60 6.85 -0.78 -7.69
C ASP A 60 8.37 -0.76 -7.49
N GLY A 61 8.82 -0.38 -6.29
CA GLY A 61 10.23 -0.40 -5.94
C GLY A 61 10.69 0.85 -5.19
N GLU A 62 12.01 1.06 -5.16
CA GLU A 62 12.64 2.18 -4.49
C GLU A 62 12.67 3.42 -5.39
N HIS A 63 12.16 4.56 -4.90
CA HIS A 63 12.31 5.88 -5.51
C HIS A 63 12.83 6.85 -4.45
N PHE A 64 13.93 7.53 -4.72
CA PHE A 64 14.58 8.44 -3.77
C PHE A 64 14.83 7.81 -2.37
N GLY A 65 15.17 6.51 -2.32
CA GLY A 65 15.38 5.77 -1.07
C GLY A 65 14.10 5.36 -0.32
N VAL A 66 12.93 5.62 -0.90
CA VAL A 66 11.62 5.33 -0.31
C VAL A 66 10.94 4.19 -1.08
N GLY A 67 10.30 3.27 -0.37
CA GLY A 67 9.55 2.17 -0.99
C GLY A 67 8.21 2.66 -1.52
N PHE A 68 7.97 2.51 -2.82
CA PHE A 68 6.69 2.79 -3.48
C PHE A 68 6.04 1.47 -3.89
N LYS A 69 4.74 1.38 -3.62
CA LYS A 69 3.96 0.19 -3.96
C LYS A 69 2.58 0.54 -4.51
N GLN A 70 2.29 0.02 -5.70
CA GLN A 70 0.95 0.04 -6.25
C GLN A 70 0.09 -1.03 -5.58
N GLN A 71 -1.18 -0.70 -5.32
CA GLN A 71 -2.15 -1.71 -4.91
C GLN A 71 -2.35 -2.77 -6.01
N GLU A 72 -2.52 -4.02 -5.60
CA GLU A 72 -2.87 -5.14 -6.47
C GLU A 72 -4.36 -5.08 -6.84
N ALA A 73 -5.21 -4.74 -5.86
CA ALA A 73 -6.65 -4.67 -6.04
C ALA A 73 -7.32 -3.64 -5.12
N ASP A 74 -8.56 -3.34 -5.48
CA ASP A 74 -9.46 -2.44 -4.79
C ASP A 74 -10.72 -3.20 -4.33
N TRP A 75 -10.93 -3.31 -3.01
CA TRP A 75 -12.06 -4.04 -2.46
C TRP A 75 -13.26 -3.13 -2.20
N PRO A 76 -14.38 -3.31 -2.92
CA PRO A 76 -15.58 -2.49 -2.76
C PRO A 76 -16.36 -2.84 -1.48
N LEU A 77 -17.28 -1.95 -1.09
CA LEU A 77 -18.08 -2.04 0.15
C LEU A 77 -18.80 -3.39 0.36
N HIS A 78 -19.16 -4.07 -0.71
CA HIS A 78 -19.92 -5.32 -0.69
C HIS A 78 -19.04 -6.58 -0.77
N PHE A 79 -17.74 -6.44 -0.50
CA PHE A 79 -16.85 -7.59 -0.36
C PHE A 79 -17.16 -8.38 0.90
N THR A 80 -17.55 -9.63 0.72
CA THR A 80 -17.74 -10.58 1.82
C THR A 80 -16.39 -11.19 2.19
N PRO A 81 -16.24 -11.74 3.40
CA PRO A 81 -15.04 -12.47 3.81
C PRO A 81 -14.60 -13.55 2.81
N GLU A 82 -15.55 -14.26 2.18
CA GLU A 82 -15.27 -15.30 1.19
C GLU A 82 -14.67 -14.71 -0.10
N LYS A 83 -15.13 -13.52 -0.52
CA LYS A 83 -14.56 -12.81 -1.67
C LYS A 83 -13.14 -12.34 -1.38
N ILE A 84 -12.90 -11.79 -0.19
CA ILE A 84 -11.56 -11.39 0.28
C ILE A 84 -10.63 -12.61 0.28
N SER A 85 -11.07 -13.71 0.90
CA SER A 85 -10.33 -14.97 0.95
C SER A 85 -9.94 -15.49 -0.44
N LYS A 86 -10.89 -15.49 -1.38
CA LYS A 86 -10.67 -15.97 -2.76
C LYS A 86 -9.76 -15.04 -3.55
N GLU A 87 -9.87 -13.73 -3.36
CA GLU A 87 -9.01 -12.78 -4.07
C GLU A 87 -7.57 -12.82 -3.54
N LEU A 88 -7.38 -12.92 -2.22
CA LEU A 88 -6.07 -13.13 -1.62
C LEU A 88 -5.39 -14.39 -2.18
N GLU A 89 -6.11 -15.51 -2.22
CA GLU A 89 -5.63 -16.76 -2.84
C GLU A 89 -5.21 -16.53 -4.29
N GLY A 90 -6.07 -15.91 -5.09
CA GLY A 90 -5.79 -15.64 -6.51
C GLY A 90 -4.54 -14.78 -6.72
N TRP A 91 -4.27 -13.80 -5.85
CA TRP A 91 -3.05 -12.98 -5.93
C TRP A 91 -1.81 -13.72 -5.45
N ILE A 92 -1.91 -14.49 -4.37
CA ILE A 92 -0.80 -15.30 -3.86
C ILE A 92 -0.38 -16.31 -4.93
N ASP A 93 -1.34 -17.04 -5.53
CA ASP A 93 -1.06 -18.04 -6.56
C ASP A 93 -0.48 -17.39 -7.83
N ARG A 94 -0.98 -16.20 -8.23
CA ARG A 94 -0.48 -15.48 -9.40
C ARG A 94 0.93 -14.93 -9.23
N ARG A 95 1.23 -14.37 -8.05
CA ARG A 95 2.51 -13.69 -7.78
C ARG A 95 3.59 -14.66 -7.31
N GLY A 96 3.20 -15.77 -6.71
CA GLY A 96 4.10 -16.76 -6.15
C GLY A 96 4.70 -16.35 -4.80
N PRO A 97 5.52 -17.22 -4.20
CA PRO A 97 6.07 -17.02 -2.86
C PRO A 97 7.06 -15.85 -2.81
N GLY A 98 7.20 -15.25 -1.62
CA GLY A 98 8.18 -14.19 -1.36
C GLY A 98 7.83 -12.83 -1.98
N LYS A 99 6.58 -12.62 -2.41
CA LYS A 99 6.12 -11.35 -2.97
C LYS A 99 5.29 -10.55 -1.97
N PHE A 100 5.53 -9.25 -1.95
CA PHE A 100 4.74 -8.29 -1.18
C PHE A 100 3.49 -7.91 -1.96
N LEU A 101 2.32 -8.12 -1.37
CA LEU A 101 1.02 -7.78 -1.93
C LEU A 101 0.41 -6.62 -1.15
N TYR A 102 -0.14 -5.63 -1.85
CA TYR A 102 -0.74 -4.45 -1.23
C TYR A 102 -2.18 -4.30 -1.69
N PHE A 103 -3.12 -4.11 -0.77
CA PHE A 103 -4.55 -4.07 -1.09
C PHE A 103 -5.19 -2.83 -0.50
N ARG A 104 -6.06 -2.18 -1.27
CA ARG A 104 -6.91 -1.13 -0.73
C ARG A 104 -8.16 -1.72 -0.11
N CYS A 105 -8.31 -1.49 1.19
CA CYS A 105 -9.40 -2.01 2.00
C CYS A 105 -10.28 -0.92 2.63
N ILE A 106 -10.24 0.33 2.14
CA ILE A 106 -10.94 1.47 2.75
C ILE A 106 -12.46 1.31 2.88
N LEU A 107 -13.08 0.51 2.00
CA LEU A 107 -14.52 0.25 2.01
C LEU A 107 -14.88 -1.05 2.73
N VAL A 108 -13.91 -1.78 3.28
CA VAL A 108 -14.12 -3.06 3.95
C VAL A 108 -13.89 -2.90 5.44
N THR A 109 -14.75 -3.48 6.26
CA THR A 109 -14.60 -3.42 7.71
C THR A 109 -13.42 -4.28 8.17
N PRO A 110 -12.73 -3.91 9.27
CA PRO A 110 -11.67 -4.75 9.84
C PRO A 110 -12.10 -6.19 10.13
N SER A 111 -13.32 -6.41 10.62
CA SER A 111 -13.84 -7.75 10.89
C SER A 111 -13.96 -8.61 9.63
N GLN A 112 -14.35 -8.02 8.50
CA GLN A 112 -14.41 -8.74 7.22
C GLN A 112 -13.01 -9.14 6.74
N LEU A 113 -11.99 -8.29 6.95
CA LEU A 113 -10.60 -8.58 6.60
C LEU A 113 -10.06 -9.75 7.42
N VAL A 114 -10.24 -9.69 8.75
CA VAL A 114 -9.82 -10.74 9.67
C VAL A 114 -10.47 -12.08 9.32
N GLU A 115 -11.78 -12.05 9.06
CA GLU A 115 -12.52 -13.25 8.69
C GLU A 115 -12.08 -13.82 7.33
N GLY A 116 -11.85 -12.96 6.33
CA GLY A 116 -11.37 -13.40 5.02
C GLY A 116 -9.98 -14.06 5.08
N VAL A 117 -9.08 -13.51 5.90
CA VAL A 117 -7.76 -14.09 6.17
C VAL A 117 -7.89 -15.43 6.90
N ARG A 118 -8.76 -15.51 7.92
CA ARG A 118 -9.03 -16.76 8.65
C ARG A 118 -9.53 -17.85 7.71
N LEU A 119 -10.54 -17.54 6.89
CA LEU A 119 -11.10 -18.48 5.91
C LEU A 119 -10.05 -18.98 4.91
N LEU A 120 -9.11 -18.12 4.49
CA LEU A 120 -8.01 -18.55 3.62
C LEU A 120 -7.06 -19.51 4.35
N ARG A 121 -6.65 -19.19 5.58
CA ARG A 121 -5.77 -20.06 6.38
C ARG A 121 -6.39 -21.43 6.64
N GLU A 122 -7.70 -21.50 6.81
CA GLU A 122 -8.42 -22.77 6.99
C GLU A 122 -8.56 -23.57 5.71
N ARG A 123 -8.84 -22.92 4.57
CA ARG A 123 -9.00 -23.58 3.27
C ARG A 123 -7.66 -24.02 2.68
N ARG A 124 -6.59 -23.25 2.91
CA ARG A 124 -5.26 -23.42 2.32
C ARG A 124 -4.17 -23.36 3.41
N PRO A 125 -4.15 -24.29 4.38
CA PRO A 125 -3.23 -24.25 5.52
C PRO A 125 -1.75 -24.42 5.12
N GLU A 126 -1.49 -24.89 3.90
CA GLU A 126 -0.14 -25.01 3.35
C GLU A 126 0.45 -23.67 2.86
N LEU A 127 -0.38 -22.63 2.66
CA LEU A 127 0.09 -21.31 2.27
C LEU A 127 0.82 -20.64 3.44
N LYS A 128 2.06 -20.23 3.20
CA LYS A 128 2.87 -19.46 4.14
C LYS A 128 2.79 -17.98 3.80
N PHE A 129 1.90 -17.26 4.48
CA PHE A 129 1.75 -15.82 4.33
C PHE A 129 1.50 -15.14 5.67
N GLU A 130 1.97 -13.89 5.78
CA GLU A 130 1.73 -13.02 6.92
C GLU A 130 1.05 -11.74 6.49
N VAL A 131 0.15 -11.26 7.35
CA VAL A 131 -0.47 -9.95 7.23
C VAL A 131 0.40 -8.97 8.00
N LEU A 132 0.82 -7.91 7.34
CA LEU A 132 1.69 -6.88 7.91
C LEU A 132 0.89 -5.59 8.12
N ASP A 133 1.22 -4.86 9.18
CA ASP A 133 0.84 -3.45 9.24
C ASP A 133 1.64 -2.65 8.19
N PRO A 134 1.16 -1.46 7.78
CA PRO A 134 1.82 -0.66 6.76
C PRO A 134 3.28 -0.30 7.07
N LEU A 135 3.62 -0.04 8.34
CA LEU A 135 4.98 0.35 8.72
C LEU A 135 5.94 -0.83 8.51
N ALA A 136 5.59 -2.00 9.04
CA ALA A 136 6.35 -3.22 8.83
C ALA A 136 6.44 -3.59 7.35
N TYR A 137 5.35 -3.43 6.60
CA TYR A 137 5.31 -3.70 5.17
C TYR A 137 6.34 -2.88 4.39
N PHE A 138 6.32 -1.55 4.53
CA PHE A 138 7.23 -0.69 3.74
C PHE A 138 8.68 -0.77 4.24
N ASP A 139 8.90 -0.97 5.54
CA ASP A 139 10.25 -1.20 6.06
C ASP A 139 10.85 -2.50 5.53
N LEU A 140 10.06 -3.57 5.43
CA LEU A 140 10.51 -4.83 4.83
C LEU A 140 10.68 -4.70 3.31
N LEU A 141 9.78 -3.99 2.63
CA LEU A 141 9.86 -3.76 1.18
C LEU A 141 11.19 -3.11 0.77
N LYS A 142 11.71 -2.17 1.57
CA LYS A 142 13.03 -1.55 1.34
C LYS A 142 14.19 -2.52 1.51
N ARG A 143 14.08 -3.46 2.47
CA ARG A 143 15.15 -4.39 2.83
C ARG A 143 15.22 -5.59 1.90
N VAL A 144 14.07 -6.05 1.43
CA VAL A 144 13.96 -7.15 0.48
C VAL A 144 14.09 -6.56 -0.92
N ARG A 145 15.33 -6.25 -1.33
CA ARG A 145 15.62 -6.00 -2.74
C ARG A 145 15.28 -7.26 -3.53
N GLY A 146 14.48 -7.10 -4.58
CA GLY A 146 14.22 -8.15 -5.56
C GLY A 146 15.49 -8.64 -6.24
#